data_AF-A0A133UFA4-F1
#
_entry.id   AF-A0A133UFA4-F1
#
_cell.length_a   1.000
_cell.length_b   1.000
_cell.length_c   1.000
_cell.angle_alpha   90.00
_cell.angle_beta   90.00
_cell.angle_gamma   90.00
#
_symmetry.space_group_name_H-M   'P 1'
#
loop_
_entity.id
_entity.type
_entity.pdbx_description
1 polymer ?
#
loop_
_entity_poly.entity_id
_entity_poly.type
_entity_poly.pdbx_seq_one_letter_code
_entity_poly.pdbx_strand_id
1 'polypeptide(L)'
;MEGCELQEDCSFFQKAEDMGEKTDAGAFFAIYCKGPKEGDCAIKDLADELGWDAVPDNMMPNGNPIPGTGGDEGWPDEVKRAVGP
;
A
#
# COMPACT_ATOMS: atom_id res chain seq x y z
N MET A 1 4.22 13.21 17.38
CA MET A 1 4.67 12.81 16.03
C MET A 1 3.85 11.60 15.69
N GLU A 2 2.69 11.81 15.08
CA GLU A 2 1.86 10.69 14.62
C GLU A 2 2.46 10.23 13.29
N GLY A 3 3.34 9.24 13.41
CA GLY A 3 3.78 8.44 12.27
C GLY A 3 2.58 7.70 11.70
N CYS A 4 2.58 7.46 10.39
CA CYS A 4 1.60 6.54 9.84
C CYS A 4 1.78 5.22 10.58
N GLU A 5 0.77 4.74 11.30
CA GLU A 5 0.83 3.46 12.04
C GLU A 5 1.23 2.30 11.11
N LEU A 6 1.03 2.50 9.82
CA LEU A 6 1.38 1.58 8.74
C LEU A 6 2.89 1.58 8.41
N GLN A 7 3.71 2.56 8.82
CA GLN A 7 5.08 2.68 8.28
C GLN A 7 5.98 1.48 8.64
N GLU A 8 5.82 0.89 9.82
CA GLU A 8 6.69 -0.21 10.25
C GLU A 8 6.30 -1.55 9.59
N ASP A 9 5.00 -1.79 9.35
CA ASP A 9 4.48 -3.06 8.81
C ASP A 9 4.09 -3.00 7.33
N CYS A 10 4.12 -1.82 6.69
CA CYS A 10 3.72 -1.68 5.29
C CYS A 10 4.88 -2.02 4.35
N SER A 11 4.74 -3.17 3.68
CA SER A 11 5.67 -3.67 2.66
C SER A 11 5.96 -2.65 1.55
N PHE A 12 4.98 -1.80 1.20
CA PHE A 12 5.19 -0.71 0.23
C PHE A 12 6.22 0.30 0.73
N PHE A 13 6.14 0.72 2.00
CA PHE A 13 7.07 1.71 2.54
C PHE A 13 8.46 1.12 2.78
N GLN A 14 8.55 -0.11 3.27
CA GLN A 14 9.83 -0.80 3.40
C GLN A 14 10.56 -0.90 2.05
N LYS A 15 9.83 -1.23 0.96
CA LYS A 15 10.40 -1.24 -0.40
C LYS A 15 10.66 0.16 -0.94
N ALA A 16 9.87 1.16 -0.55
CA ALA A 16 10.02 2.54 -0.99
C ALA A 16 11.20 3.26 -0.35
N GLU A 17 11.56 2.95 0.90
CA GLU A 17 12.76 3.49 1.55
C GLU A 17 14.01 3.15 0.74
N ASP A 18 14.10 1.93 0.21
CA ASP A 18 15.16 1.51 -0.71
C ASP A 18 15.10 2.19 -2.09
N MET A 19 13.93 2.73 -2.48
CA MET A 19 13.77 3.50 -3.73
C MET A 19 14.22 4.97 -3.56
N GLY A 20 14.47 5.43 -2.33
CA GLY A 20 14.95 6.77 -1.98
C GLY A 20 13.82 7.78 -1.80
N GLU A 21 13.82 8.52 -0.68
CA GLU A 21 12.80 9.48 -0.22
C GLU A 21 12.31 10.54 -1.25
N LYS A 22 13.01 10.72 -2.38
CA LYS A 22 12.62 11.64 -3.46
C LYS A 22 11.77 11.00 -4.57
N THR A 23 11.30 9.77 -4.36
CA THR A 23 10.52 9.01 -5.35
C THR A 23 9.02 9.17 -5.17
N ASP A 24 8.26 8.75 -6.18
CA ASP A 24 6.79 8.72 -6.19
C ASP A 24 6.21 8.11 -4.90
N ALA A 25 6.93 7.18 -4.26
CA ALA A 25 6.52 6.56 -3.01
C ALA A 25 6.46 7.53 -1.81
N GLY A 26 7.33 8.55 -1.76
CA GLY A 26 7.23 9.63 -0.77
C GLY A 26 5.99 10.50 -0.98
N ALA A 27 5.59 10.71 -2.23
CA ALA A 27 4.33 11.39 -2.54
C ALA A 27 3.12 10.53 -2.16
N PHE A 28 3.16 9.21 -2.41
CA PHE A 28 2.13 8.28 -1.95
C PHE A 28 2.02 8.25 -0.42
N PHE A 29 3.14 8.28 0.32
CA PHE A 29 3.13 8.45 1.78
C PHE A 29 2.42 9.74 2.18
N ALA A 30 2.83 10.87 1.62
CA ALA A 30 2.26 12.16 1.97
C ALA A 30 0.75 12.24 1.69
N ILE A 31 0.26 11.53 0.67
CA ILE A 31 -1.15 11.56 0.24
C ILE A 31 -2.02 10.57 1.01
N TYR A 32 -1.57 9.32 1.19
CA TYR A 32 -2.36 8.20 1.73
C TYR A 32 -2.07 7.87 3.20
N CYS A 33 -1.01 8.43 3.79
CA CYS A 33 -0.69 8.21 5.21
C CYS A 33 -0.92 9.46 6.07
N LYS A 34 -0.80 10.66 5.50
CA LYS A 34 -0.93 11.94 6.24
C LYS A 34 -1.76 12.98 5.51
N GLY A 35 -2.33 12.59 4.37
CA GLY A 35 -2.87 13.49 3.38
C GLY A 35 -4.37 13.33 3.21
N PRO A 36 -4.94 14.02 2.22
CA PRO A 36 -6.38 14.04 2.00
C PRO A 36 -6.97 12.68 1.58
N LYS A 37 -6.12 11.70 1.23
CA LYS A 37 -6.52 10.34 0.86
C LYS A 37 -6.17 9.30 1.92
N GLU A 38 -5.93 9.71 3.16
CA GLU A 38 -5.66 8.78 4.26
C GLU A 38 -6.77 7.73 4.42
N GLY A 39 -8.03 8.15 4.28
CA GLY A 39 -9.20 7.25 4.31
C GLY A 39 -9.43 6.43 3.03
N ASP A 40 -8.60 6.59 2.00
CA ASP A 40 -8.67 5.84 0.74
C ASP A 40 -7.44 4.93 0.57
N CYS A 41 -6.75 4.59 1.66
CA CYS A 41 -5.55 3.76 1.61
C CYS A 41 -5.95 2.28 1.53
N ALA A 42 -5.92 1.71 0.32
CA ALA A 42 -6.32 0.33 0.07
C ALA A 42 -5.51 -0.70 0.87
N ILE A 43 -4.23 -0.39 1.17
CA ILE A 43 -3.40 -1.24 2.03
C ILE A 43 -3.97 -1.31 3.46
N LYS A 44 -4.41 -0.16 3.99
CA LYS A 44 -5.00 -0.08 5.32
C LYS A 44 -6.34 -0.80 5.36
N ASP A 45 -7.21 -0.53 4.39
CA ASP A 45 -8.53 -1.15 4.32
C ASP A 45 -8.41 -2.68 4.23
N LEU A 46 -7.47 -3.17 3.42
CA LEU A 46 -7.21 -4.59 3.27
C LEU A 46 -6.64 -5.22 4.54
N ALA A 47 -5.70 -4.54 5.22
CA ALA A 47 -5.14 -5.00 6.47
C ALA A 47 -6.19 -5.04 7.59
N ASP A 48 -7.10 -4.06 7.64
CA ASP A 48 -8.20 -4.01 8.60
C ASP A 48 -9.24 -5.11 8.34
N GLU A 49 -9.50 -5.46 7.07
CA GLU A 49 -10.48 -6.49 6.68
C GLU A 49 -9.93 -7.93 6.79
N LEU A 50 -8.72 -8.17 6.26
CA LEU A 50 -8.16 -9.51 6.06
C LEU A 50 -6.89 -9.78 6.87
N GLY A 51 -6.32 -8.75 7.49
CA GLY A 51 -5.04 -8.83 8.20
C GLY A 51 -3.84 -8.51 7.29
N TRP A 52 -2.74 -8.07 7.93
CA TRP A 52 -1.51 -7.68 7.23
C TRP A 52 -0.87 -8.77 6.38
N ASP A 53 -1.00 -10.04 6.78
CA ASP A 53 -0.49 -11.19 6.01
C ASP A 53 -1.19 -11.36 4.65
N ALA A 54 -2.37 -10.78 4.46
CA ALA A 54 -3.10 -10.80 3.20
C ALA A 54 -2.66 -9.69 2.24
N VAL A 55 -1.95 -8.65 2.72
CA VAL A 55 -1.53 -7.52 1.90
C VAL A 55 -0.38 -7.94 0.99
N PRO A 56 -0.52 -7.84 -0.35
CA PRO A 56 0.56 -8.18 -1.26
C PRO A 56 1.73 -7.21 -1.14
N ASP A 57 2.95 -7.75 -1.11
CA ASP A 57 4.18 -6.95 -1.00
C ASP A 57 4.43 -6.01 -2.18
N ASN A 58 3.67 -6.13 -3.27
CA ASN A 58 3.75 -5.26 -4.43
C ASN A 58 2.50 -4.39 -4.59
N MET A 59 1.66 -4.24 -3.57
CA MET A 59 0.52 -3.34 -3.59
C MET A 59 0.94 -1.89 -3.31
N MET A 60 0.35 -0.94 -4.04
CA MET A 60 0.44 0.50 -3.75
C MET A 60 -0.77 0.96 -2.92
N PRO A 61 -0.67 2.09 -2.19
CA PRO A 61 -1.77 2.61 -1.38
C PRO A 61 -3.06 2.92 -2.15
N ASN A 62 -2.98 3.05 -3.48
CA ASN A 62 -4.14 3.27 -4.36
C ASN A 62 -4.78 1.96 -4.89
N GLY A 63 -4.41 0.81 -4.33
CA GLY A 63 -4.94 -0.51 -4.69
C GLY A 63 -4.32 -1.13 -5.96
N ASN A 64 -3.41 -0.43 -6.62
CA ASN A 64 -2.76 -0.95 -7.84
C ASN A 64 -1.44 -1.64 -7.52
N PRO A 65 -0.99 -2.60 -8.35
CA PRO A 65 0.33 -3.18 -8.22
C PRO A 65 1.43 -2.17 -8.59
N ILE A 66 2.57 -2.24 -7.90
CA ILE A 66 3.77 -1.45 -8.23
C ILE A 66 4.17 -1.77 -9.68
N PRO A 67 4.35 -0.77 -10.56
CA PRO A 67 4.74 -1.00 -11.95
C PRO A 67 6.01 -1.86 -12.07
N GLY A 68 5.97 -2.89 -12.93
CA GLY A 68 7.10 -3.78 -13.16
C GLY A 68 7.25 -4.96 -12.18
N THR A 69 6.30 -5.16 -11.26
CA THR A 69 6.38 -6.23 -10.23
C THR A 69 5.48 -7.45 -10.49
N GLY A 70 5.03 -7.64 -11.74
CA GLY A 70 4.20 -8.80 -12.11
C GLY A 70 2.68 -8.61 -11.98
N GLY A 71 2.22 -7.39 -11.71
CA GLY A 71 0.79 -7.06 -11.70
C GLY A 71 0.04 -7.60 -10.48
N ASP A 72 -1.29 -7.71 -10.61
CA ASP A 72 -2.20 -8.25 -9.60
C ASP A 72 -2.57 -9.72 -9.84
N GLU A 73 -2.12 -10.33 -10.95
CA GLU A 73 -2.49 -11.71 -11.33
C GLU A 73 -2.21 -12.73 -10.21
N GLY A 74 -1.12 -12.55 -9.48
CA GLY A 74 -0.73 -13.41 -8.35
C GLY A 74 -1.42 -13.10 -7.02
N TRP A 75 -2.24 -12.05 -6.94
CA TRP A 75 -2.94 -11.70 -5.71
C TRP A 75 -4.06 -12.70 -5.40
N PRO A 76 -4.30 -13.01 -4.12
CA PRO A 76 -5.47 -13.78 -3.71
C PRO A 76 -6.76 -13.16 -4.25
N ASP A 77 -7.75 -13.99 -4.58
CA ASP A 77 -9.02 -13.50 -5.13
C ASP A 77 -9.77 -12.57 -4.16
N GLU A 78 -9.62 -12.80 -2.86
CA GLU A 78 -10.17 -11.92 -1.81
C GLU A 78 -9.54 -10.53 -1.84
N VAL A 79 -8.23 -10.44 -2.03
CA VAL A 79 -7.50 -9.18 -2.19
C VAL A 79 -7.95 -8.45 -3.44
N LYS A 80 -8.03 -9.15 -4.58
CA LYS A 80 -8.52 -8.57 -5.84
C LYS A 80 -9.94 -8.03 -5.73
N ARG A 81 -10.80 -8.66 -4.93
CA ARG A 81 -12.18 -8.20 -4.68
C ARG A 81 -12.23 -6.97 -3.79
N ALA A 82 -11.34 -6.87 -2.81
CA ALA A 82 -11.27 -5.73 -1.90
C ALA A 82 -10.73 -4.46 -2.60
N VAL A 83 -9.81 -4.61 -3.56
CA VAL A 83 -9.14 -3.49 -4.26
C VAL A 83 -9.64 -3.22 -5.69
N GLY A 84 -10.42 -4.14 -6.26
CA GLY A 84 -11.01 -4.00 -7.59
C GLY A 84 -12.15 -2.96 -7.62
N PRO A 85 -12.60 -2.54 -8.83
CA PRO A 85 -13.68 -1.57 -8.98
C PRO A 85 -15.03 -2.03 -8.41
#